data_AF-A0A7Y8X684-F1
#
_entry.id   AF-A0A7Y8X684-F1
#
_cell.length_a   1.000
_cell.length_b   1.000
_cell.length_c   1.000
_cell.angle_alpha   90.00
_cell.angle_beta   90.00
_cell.angle_gamma   90.00
#
_symmetry.space_group_name_H-M   'P 1'
#
loop_
_entity.id
_entity.type
_entity.pdbx_description
1 polymer ?
#
loop_
_entity_poly.entity_id
_entity_poly.type
_entity_poly.pdbx_seq_one_letter_code
_entity_poly.pdbx_strand_id
1 'polypeptide(L)'
;MLRFDGRDLTAQAGQSIAAVLWGAGILAWRTTRHGGAPRGAFCGIGSCYDCLVTVNGRPNQRACLVPAHPGDVVTTQEGTGRADLAV
;
A
#
# COMPACT_ATOMS: atom_id res chain seq x y z
N MET A 1 -13.95 -6.44 -3.55
CA MET A 1 -12.68 -7.13 -3.19
C MET A 1 -11.54 -6.40 -3.88
N LEU A 2 -10.38 -6.30 -3.24
CA LEU A 2 -9.13 -5.85 -3.86
C LEU A 2 -8.10 -6.98 -3.74
N ARG A 3 -7.08 -7.02 -4.60
CA ARG A 3 -6.02 -8.00 -4.55
C ARG A 3 -4.72 -7.36 -4.06
N PHE A 4 -4.18 -7.85 -2.94
CA PHE A 4 -2.92 -7.40 -2.37
C PHE A 4 -1.86 -8.50 -2.47
N ASP A 5 -0.76 -8.26 -3.20
CA ASP A 5 0.31 -9.25 -3.44
C ASP A 5 -0.21 -10.64 -3.87
N GLY A 6 -1.21 -10.63 -4.75
CA GLY A 6 -1.86 -11.85 -5.25
C GLY A 6 -2.92 -12.46 -4.33
N ARG A 7 -3.14 -11.93 -3.12
CA ARG A 7 -4.18 -12.38 -2.17
C ARG A 7 -5.42 -11.50 -2.25
N ASP A 8 -6.58 -12.10 -2.39
CA ASP A 8 -7.85 -11.37 -2.39
C ASP A 8 -8.24 -10.96 -0.97
N LEU A 9 -8.55 -9.67 -0.80
CA LEU A 9 -8.99 -9.06 0.45
C LEU A 9 -10.37 -8.44 0.29
N THR A 10 -11.20 -8.62 1.32
CA THR A 10 -12.52 -8.00 1.39
C THR A 10 -12.38 -6.55 1.84
N ALA A 11 -12.84 -5.63 0.98
CA ALA A 11 -12.95 -4.22 1.29
C ALA A 11 -14.42 -3.87 1.55
N GLN A 12 -14.66 -3.12 2.62
CA GLN A 12 -15.95 -2.48 2.89
C GLN A 12 -16.02 -1.13 2.18
N ALA A 13 -17.24 -0.72 1.83
CA ALA A 13 -17.46 0.58 1.18
C ALA A 13 -16.88 1.72 2.03
N GLY A 14 -16.14 2.63 1.40
CA GLY A 14 -15.53 3.80 2.05
C GLY A 14 -14.20 3.53 2.75
N GLN A 15 -13.70 2.29 2.80
CA GLN A 15 -12.37 2.03 3.34
C GLN A 15 -11.26 2.55 2.42
N SER A 16 -10.18 3.05 3.02
CA SER A 16 -8.91 3.22 2.31
C SER A 16 -8.19 1.87 2.16
N ILE A 17 -7.25 1.77 1.24
CA ILE A 17 -6.41 0.57 1.08
C ILE A 17 -5.75 0.21 2.43
N ALA A 18 -5.21 1.18 3.17
CA ALA A 18 -4.63 0.93 4.48
C ALA A 18 -5.63 0.33 5.48
N ALA A 19 -6.88 0.80 5.49
CA ALA A 19 -7.91 0.25 6.36
C ALA A 19 -8.28 -1.20 5.99
N VAL A 20 -8.26 -1.54 4.70
CA VAL A 20 -8.45 -2.92 4.23
C VAL A 20 -7.30 -3.82 4.71
N LEU A 21 -6.05 -3.36 4.55
CA LEU A 21 -4.87 -4.13 4.99
C LEU A 21 -4.86 -4.35 6.51
N TRP A 22 -5.16 -3.31 7.29
CA TRP A 22 -5.33 -3.44 8.74
C TRP A 22 -6.44 -4.40 9.14
N GLY A 23 -7.61 -4.33 8.48
CA GLY A 23 -8.71 -5.25 8.71
C GLY A 23 -8.36 -6.71 8.40
N ALA A 24 -7.40 -6.94 7.50
CA ALA A 24 -6.85 -8.25 7.18
C ALA A 24 -5.66 -8.67 8.08
N GLY A 25 -5.32 -7.88 9.11
CA GLY A 25 -4.19 -8.13 10.01
C GLY A 25 -2.82 -7.80 9.42
N ILE A 26 -2.75 -7.12 8.27
CA ILE A 26 -1.51 -6.75 7.60
C ILE A 26 -1.11 -5.35 8.10
N LEU A 27 -0.14 -5.31 9.02
CA LEU A 27 0.31 -4.05 9.66
C LEU A 27 1.55 -3.44 8.99
N ALA A 28 2.29 -4.24 8.23
CA ALA A 28 3.46 -3.81 7.48
C ALA A 28 3.45 -4.45 6.09
N TRP A 29 3.81 -3.66 5.07
CA TRP A 29 3.75 -4.05 3.66
C TRP A 29 4.87 -3.43 2.81
N ARG A 30 5.85 -2.78 3.45
CA ARG A 30 7.10 -2.37 2.81
C ARG A 30 8.18 -2.22 3.86
N THR A 31 9.42 -2.00 3.43
CA THR A 31 10.53 -1.75 4.34
C THR A 31 11.20 -0.39 4.11
N THR A 32 11.84 0.15 5.13
CA THR A 32 12.70 1.34 4.98
C THR A 32 13.87 1.05 4.04
N ARG A 33 14.22 2.03 3.22
CA ARG A 33 15.35 1.93 2.26
C ARG A 33 16.68 1.57 2.92
N HIS A 34 16.88 2.02 4.16
CA HIS A 34 18.04 1.73 4.98
C HIS A 34 17.58 0.92 6.19
N GLY A 35 18.28 -0.16 6.51
CA GLY A 35 18.01 -1.01 7.67
C GLY A 35 16.81 -1.94 7.55
N GLY A 36 16.02 -1.88 6.48
CA GLY A 36 14.98 -2.88 6.20
C GLY A 36 13.85 -2.93 7.24
N ALA A 37 13.64 -1.88 8.03
CA ALA A 37 12.63 -1.88 9.08
C ALA A 37 11.23 -1.95 8.47
N PRO A 38 10.32 -2.80 8.96
CA PRO A 38 8.97 -2.93 8.43
C PRO A 38 8.17 -1.65 8.63
N ARG A 39 7.40 -1.27 7.60
CA ARG A 39 6.57 -0.06 7.56
C ARG A 39 5.19 -0.37 6.99
N GLY A 40 4.22 0.39 7.47
CA GLY A 40 2.83 0.40 7.01
C GLY A 40 2.18 1.74 7.34
N ALA A 41 0.86 1.77 7.40
CA ALA A 41 0.15 2.98 7.83
C ALA A 41 0.40 3.28 9.31
N PHE A 42 0.61 4.57 9.59
CA PHE A 42 0.80 5.10 10.93
C PHE A 42 -0.03 6.36 11.13
N CYS A 43 0.31 7.45 10.42
CA CYS A 43 -0.35 8.75 10.64
C CYS A 43 -1.80 8.84 10.13
N GLY A 44 -2.22 7.95 9.22
CA GLY A 44 -3.55 8.00 8.58
C GLY A 44 -3.79 9.17 7.62
N ILE A 45 -3.05 10.27 7.75
CA ILE A 45 -3.28 11.54 7.05
C ILE A 45 -2.32 11.80 5.88
N GLY A 46 -1.42 10.85 5.58
CA GLY A 46 -0.52 10.90 4.43
C GLY A 46 0.75 11.74 4.61
N SER A 47 1.06 12.18 5.83
CA SER A 47 2.25 12.99 6.13
C SER A 47 3.53 12.15 6.32
N CYS A 48 3.43 10.91 6.83
CA CYS A 48 4.60 10.11 7.19
C CYS A 48 5.28 9.36 6.03
N TYR A 49 4.58 9.13 4.92
CA TYR A 49 5.05 8.32 3.78
C TYR A 49 5.45 6.86 4.12
N ASP A 50 5.09 6.33 5.28
CA ASP A 50 5.44 4.95 5.62
C ASP A 50 4.53 3.91 4.94
N CYS A 51 3.33 4.34 4.49
CA CYS A 51 2.29 3.49 3.88
C CYS A 51 2.36 3.33 2.35
N LEU A 52 3.53 3.51 1.74
CA LEU A 52 3.64 3.47 0.28
C LEU A 52 3.32 2.08 -0.28
N VAL A 53 2.55 2.07 -1.37
CA VAL A 53 2.17 0.90 -2.16
C VAL A 53 2.16 1.27 -3.64
N THR A 54 2.18 0.24 -4.49
CA THR A 54 1.84 0.38 -5.91
C THR A 54 0.37 0.00 -6.10
N VAL A 55 -0.42 0.85 -6.75
CA VAL A 55 -1.85 0.61 -7.03
C VAL A 55 -2.07 0.64 -8.53
N ASN A 56 -2.55 -0.46 -9.11
CA ASN A 56 -2.81 -0.59 -10.55
C ASN A 56 -1.61 -0.14 -11.41
N GLY A 57 -0.41 -0.57 -11.01
CA GLY A 57 0.86 -0.21 -11.65
C GLY A 57 1.40 1.18 -11.33
N ARG A 58 0.67 2.02 -10.57
CA ARG A 58 1.14 3.36 -10.17
C ARG A 58 1.86 3.29 -8.83
N PRO A 59 3.17 3.59 -8.77
CA PRO A 59 3.93 3.56 -7.52
C PRO A 59 3.64 4.80 -6.66
N ASN A 60 4.23 4.82 -5.47
CA ASN A 60 4.28 5.91 -4.51
C ASN A 60 2.89 6.38 -4.04
N GLN A 61 1.93 5.46 -4.05
CA GLN A 61 0.59 5.75 -3.55
C GLN A 61 0.57 5.61 -2.02
N ARG A 62 0.00 6.59 -1.34
CA ARG A 62 -0.16 6.55 0.12
C ARG A 62 -1.42 5.75 0.43
N ALA A 63 -1.27 4.49 0.83
CA ALA A 63 -2.39 3.58 1.07
C ALA A 63 -3.45 4.15 2.03
N CYS A 64 -3.05 5.04 2.96
CA CYS A 64 -4.00 5.65 3.90
C CYS A 64 -4.92 6.71 3.26
N LEU A 65 -4.55 7.27 2.10
CA LEU A 65 -5.34 8.28 1.39
C LEU A 65 -6.05 7.74 0.15
N VAL A 66 -5.71 6.54 -0.32
CA VAL A 66 -6.32 5.95 -1.51
C VAL A 66 -7.56 5.16 -1.10
N PRO A 67 -8.77 5.53 -1.57
CA PRO A 67 -9.96 4.71 -1.39
C PRO A 67 -9.80 3.36 -2.10
N ALA A 68 -10.22 2.28 -1.45
CA ALA A 68 -10.22 0.95 -2.04
C ALA A 68 -11.43 0.77 -2.96
N HIS A 69 -11.20 0.37 -4.20
CA HIS A 69 -12.25 0.05 -5.17
C HIS A 69 -12.26 -1.45 -5.50
N PRO A 70 -13.44 -2.00 -5.86
CA PRO A 70 -13.50 -3.36 -6.39
C PRO A 70 -12.58 -3.53 -7.60
N GLY A 71 -11.74 -4.57 -7.56
CA GLY A 71 -10.82 -4.91 -8.64
C GLY A 71 -9.44 -4.25 -8.57
N ASP A 72 -9.19 -3.39 -7.59
CA ASP A 72 -7.85 -2.82 -7.40
C ASP A 72 -6.79 -3.92 -7.22
N VAL A 73 -5.68 -3.78 -7.93
CA VAL A 73 -4.47 -4.59 -7.75
C VAL A 73 -3.44 -3.74 -7.02
N VAL A 74 -3.17 -4.12 -5.79
CA VAL A 74 -2.23 -3.46 -4.89
C VAL A 74 -1.03 -4.38 -4.68
N THR A 75 0.17 -3.82 -4.72
CA THR A 75 1.38 -4.56 -4.38
C THR A 75 2.23 -3.80 -3.40
N THR A 76 3.01 -4.54 -2.60
CA THR A 76 4.13 -4.00 -1.86
C THR A 76 5.02 -3.18 -2.79
N GLN A 77 5.48 -2.02 -2.29
CA GLN A 77 6.46 -1.20 -2.99
C GLN A 77 7.85 -1.43 -2.40
N GLU A 78 8.75 -1.86 -3.27
CA GLU A 78 10.18 -1.88 -3.00
C GLU A 78 10.90 -0.65 -3.59
N GLY A 79 11.90 -0.16 -2.85
CA GLY A 79 12.68 1.01 -3.27
C GLY A 79 11.84 2.27 -3.52
N THR A 80 12.16 2.99 -4.60
CA THR A 80 11.46 4.23 -4.99
C THR A 80 10.21 3.98 -5.84
N GLY A 81 9.91 2.72 -6.17
CA GLY A 81 8.84 2.33 -7.06
C GLY A 81 8.98 2.83 -8.51
N ARG A 82 10.16 3.36 -8.89
CA ARG A 82 10.43 3.93 -10.24
C ARG A 82 11.45 3.11 -11.03
N ALA A 83 11.49 1.79 -10.84
CA ALA A 83 12.46 0.92 -11.50
C ALA A 83 12.29 0.90 -13.04
N ASP A 84 11.13 1.28 -13.52
CA ASP A 84 10.77 1.48 -14.94
C ASP A 84 11.39 2.75 -15.56
N LEU A 85 11.76 3.74 -14.74
CA LEU A 85 12.36 4.99 -15.20
C LEU A 85 13.89 4.89 -15.34
N ALA A 86 14.39 3.75 -15.85
CA ALA A 86 15.82 3.52 -16.01
C ALA A 86 16.52 4.74 -16.62
N VAL A 87 17.44 5.33 -15.86
CA VAL A 87 18.49 6.26 -16.31
C VAL A 87 19.70 5.41 -16.68
#